data_AF-A0A1F7FFP1-F1
#
_entry.id   AF-A0A1F7FFP1-F1
#
_cell.length_a   1.000
_cell.length_b   1.000
_cell.length_c   1.000
_cell.angle_alpha   90.00
_cell.angle_beta   90.00
_cell.angle_gamma   90.00
#
_symmetry.space_group_name_H-M   'P 1'
#
loop_
_entity.id
_entity.type
_entity.pdbx_description
1 polymer ?
#
loop_
_entity_poly.entity_id
_entity_poly.type
_entity_poly.pdbx_seq_one_letter_code
_entity_poly.pdbx_strand_id
1 'polypeptide(L)'
;MLRQLRQFFISLSYDLKIKICRSMTEVLENMQSVNPVAAILPAEIAKSAANELIVLRPGLKIESMPRIRFFTLATKPINEYAPGLKTLLLCAMDEYSDKLSLVFSELRQQNIKVTDVHSVEFSGKPFSSVVALEMILPDNRESFDKAVAKIESASLLLKICGFFPVFRE
;
A
#
# COMPACT_ATOMS: atom_id res chain seq x y z
N MET A 1 -2.01 -11.72 -10.17
CA MET A 1 -2.76 -12.98 -10.03
C MET A 1 -2.54 -13.95 -11.19
N LEU A 2 -2.83 -13.61 -12.46
CA LEU A 2 -2.64 -14.54 -13.60
C LEU A 2 -1.19 -15.06 -13.75
N ARG A 3 -0.19 -14.18 -13.66
CA ARG A 3 1.24 -14.55 -13.66
C ARG A 3 1.62 -15.50 -12.52
N GLN A 4 0.98 -15.34 -11.37
CA GLN A 4 1.20 -16.14 -10.16
C GLN A 4 0.58 -17.53 -10.23
N LEU A 5 -0.38 -17.73 -11.13
CA LEU A 5 -1.09 -18.99 -11.34
C LEU A 5 -0.61 -19.73 -12.58
N ARG A 6 0.47 -19.26 -13.21
CA ARG A 6 1.02 -19.82 -14.45
C ARG A 6 1.34 -21.31 -14.31
N GLN A 7 1.96 -21.72 -13.19
CA GLN A 7 2.24 -23.13 -12.92
C GLN A 7 0.96 -23.96 -12.82
N PHE A 8 -0.09 -23.43 -12.18
CA PHE A 8 -1.38 -24.10 -12.10
C PHE A 8 -2.00 -24.29 -13.49
N PHE A 9 -2.06 -23.24 -14.32
CA PHE A 9 -2.65 -23.34 -15.65
C PHE A 9 -1.89 -24.30 -16.58
N ILE A 10 -0.55 -24.33 -16.52
CA ILE A 10 0.27 -25.25 -17.33
C ILE A 10 0.09 -26.71 -16.85
N SER A 11 -0.26 -26.94 -15.58
CA SER A 11 -0.44 -28.29 -15.02
C SER A 11 -1.77 -28.95 -15.39
N LEU A 12 -2.69 -28.25 -16.04
CA LEU A 12 -4.00 -28.78 -16.39
C LEU A 12 -3.91 -29.58 -17.69
N SER A 13 -4.55 -30.75 -17.71
CA SER A 13 -4.57 -31.66 -18.86
C SER A 13 -5.61 -31.31 -19.93
N TYR A 14 -6.28 -30.16 -19.81
CA TYR A 14 -7.37 -29.74 -20.68
C TYR A 14 -7.35 -28.23 -20.93
N ASP A 15 -7.88 -27.83 -22.09
CA ASP A 15 -7.95 -26.43 -22.50
C ASP A 15 -8.95 -25.64 -21.65
N LEU A 16 -8.45 -24.66 -20.89
CA LEU A 16 -9.28 -23.67 -20.19
C LEU A 16 -9.30 -22.35 -20.96
N LYS A 17 -10.50 -21.86 -21.27
CA LYS A 17 -10.70 -20.49 -21.76
C LYS A 17 -10.73 -19.53 -20.57
N ILE A 18 -9.69 -18.70 -20.45
CA ILE A 18 -9.57 -17.73 -19.36
C ILE A 18 -10.38 -16.47 -19.71
N LYS A 19 -11.35 -16.11 -18.87
CA LYS A 19 -12.06 -14.81 -18.92
C LYS A 19 -11.42 -13.86 -17.91
N ILE A 20 -10.89 -12.73 -18.38
CA ILE A 20 -10.35 -11.69 -17.49
C ILE A 20 -11.52 -10.87 -16.95
N CYS A 21 -11.66 -10.84 -15.62
CA CYS A 21 -12.63 -10.01 -14.90
C CYS A 21 -11.92 -8.79 -14.29
N ARG A 22 -12.65 -7.69 -14.10
CA ARG A 22 -12.17 -6.41 -13.60
C ARG A 22 -12.11 -6.35 -12.07
N SER A 23 -12.92 -7.16 -11.39
CA SER A 23 -12.99 -7.19 -9.93
C SER A 23 -13.38 -8.57 -9.41
N MET A 24 -13.19 -8.79 -8.10
CA MET A 24 -13.66 -10.01 -7.43
C MET A 24 -15.19 -10.09 -7.41
N THR A 25 -15.88 -8.95 -7.33
CA THR A 25 -17.35 -8.86 -7.42
C THR A 25 -17.84 -9.40 -8.76
N GLU A 26 -17.23 -8.97 -9.87
CA GLU A 26 -17.59 -9.46 -11.21
C GLU A 26 -17.35 -10.97 -11.35
N VAL A 27 -16.32 -11.52 -10.69
CA VAL A 27 -16.09 -12.97 -10.65
C VAL A 27 -17.27 -13.69 -9.98
N LEU A 28 -17.72 -13.21 -8.81
CA LEU A 28 -18.84 -13.79 -8.08
C LEU A 28 -20.15 -13.70 -8.90
N GLU A 29 -20.43 -12.55 -9.51
CA GLU A 29 -21.61 -12.35 -10.37
C GLU A 29 -21.62 -13.32 -11.56
N ASN A 30 -20.47 -13.51 -12.23
CA ASN A 30 -20.37 -14.46 -13.35
C ASN A 30 -20.62 -15.91 -12.90
N MET A 31 -20.21 -16.29 -11.68
CA MET A 31 -20.43 -17.63 -11.15
C MET A 31 -21.88 -17.93 -10.79
N GLN A 32 -22.72 -16.90 -10.58
CA GLN A 32 -24.16 -17.06 -10.36
C GLN A 32 -24.94 -17.19 -11.69
N SER A 33 -24.26 -17.13 -12.84
CA SER A 33 -24.91 -17.27 -14.15
C SER A 33 -25.28 -18.73 -14.47
N VAL A 34 -26.17 -18.92 -15.46
CA VAL A 34 -26.73 -20.22 -15.85
C VAL A 34 -25.67 -21.17 -16.46
N ASN A 35 -24.51 -20.66 -16.87
CA ASN A 35 -23.44 -21.46 -17.47
C ASN A 35 -22.43 -21.91 -16.41
N PRO A 36 -21.98 -23.18 -16.43
CA PRO A 36 -20.96 -23.65 -15.52
C PRO A 36 -19.65 -22.91 -15.79
N VAL A 37 -19.24 -22.09 -14.83
CA VAL A 37 -17.96 -21.37 -14.83
C VAL A 37 -17.22 -21.66 -13.53
N ALA A 38 -15.90 -21.70 -13.59
CA ALA A 38 -15.03 -21.89 -12.42
C ALA A 38 -14.17 -20.65 -12.21
N ALA A 39 -13.89 -20.34 -10.94
CA ALA A 39 -13.02 -19.23 -10.56
C ALA A 39 -11.97 -19.67 -9.55
N ILE A 40 -10.90 -18.88 -9.46
CA ILE A 40 -9.90 -18.99 -8.41
C ILE A 40 -10.18 -17.87 -7.41
N LEU A 41 -10.52 -18.25 -6.18
CA LEU A 41 -10.91 -17.33 -5.13
C LEU A 41 -9.95 -17.38 -3.94
N PRO A 42 -9.78 -16.27 -3.20
CA PRO A 42 -9.20 -16.30 -1.86
C PRO A 42 -9.96 -17.25 -0.94
N ALA A 43 -9.24 -17.99 -0.09
CA ALA A 43 -9.82 -19.03 0.75
C ALA A 43 -10.97 -18.52 1.63
N GLU A 44 -10.85 -17.33 2.21
CA GLU A 44 -11.89 -16.75 3.07
C GLU A 44 -13.18 -16.41 2.30
N ILE A 45 -13.06 -15.95 1.04
CA ILE A 45 -14.23 -15.69 0.19
C ILE A 45 -14.92 -17.00 -0.20
N ALA A 46 -14.13 -18.03 -0.54
CA ALA A 46 -14.67 -19.35 -0.85
C ALA A 46 -15.39 -19.98 0.36
N LYS A 47 -14.87 -19.78 1.57
CA LYS A 47 -15.53 -20.23 2.82
C LYS A 47 -16.83 -19.48 3.08
N SER A 48 -16.85 -18.15 2.92
CA SER A 48 -18.08 -17.36 3.14
C SER A 48 -19.18 -17.70 2.14
N ALA A 49 -18.82 -18.16 0.95
CA ALA A 49 -19.74 -18.59 -0.10
C ALA A 49 -19.88 -20.13 -0.19
N ALA A 50 -19.45 -20.88 0.83
CA ALA A 50 -19.40 -22.35 0.79
C ALA A 50 -20.76 -23.03 0.62
N ASN A 51 -21.86 -22.33 0.91
CA ASN A 51 -23.22 -22.84 0.71
C ASN A 51 -23.73 -22.67 -0.74
N GLU A 52 -23.05 -21.85 -1.55
CA GLU A 52 -23.44 -21.52 -2.93
C GLU A 52 -22.41 -22.00 -3.96
N LEU A 53 -21.20 -22.35 -3.52
CA LEU A 53 -20.09 -22.73 -4.40
C LEU A 53 -19.55 -24.12 -4.06
N ILE A 54 -19.24 -24.88 -5.11
CA ILE A 54 -18.53 -26.15 -4.98
C ILE A 54 -17.02 -25.88 -5.06
N VAL A 55 -16.29 -26.21 -3.99
CA VAL A 55 -14.82 -26.09 -3.98
C VAL A 55 -14.20 -27.27 -4.72
N LEU A 56 -13.72 -27.03 -5.94
CA LEU A 56 -13.07 -28.06 -6.76
C LEU A 56 -11.67 -28.44 -6.27
N ARG A 57 -10.88 -27.44 -5.82
CA ARG A 57 -9.52 -27.65 -5.34
C ARG A 57 -9.12 -26.59 -4.30
N PRO A 58 -8.91 -26.96 -3.03
CA PRO A 58 -8.39 -26.05 -2.02
C PRO A 58 -6.86 -25.94 -2.11
N GLY A 59 -6.30 -24.91 -1.45
CA GLY A 59 -4.86 -24.85 -1.16
C GLY A 59 -3.97 -24.61 -2.38
N LEU A 60 -4.46 -23.91 -3.41
CA LEU A 60 -3.62 -23.44 -4.50
C LEU A 60 -2.53 -22.50 -3.94
N LYS A 61 -1.30 -23.00 -3.87
CA LYS A 61 -0.15 -22.24 -3.39
C LYS A 61 0.28 -21.26 -4.48
N ILE A 62 0.21 -19.98 -4.16
CA ILE A 62 0.82 -18.92 -4.94
C ILE A 62 2.18 -18.62 -4.29
N GLU A 63 3.27 -18.81 -5.03
CA GLU A 63 4.65 -18.66 -4.52
C GLU A 63 4.94 -17.27 -3.93
N SER A 64 4.20 -16.25 -4.37
CA SER A 64 4.36 -14.87 -3.95
C SER A 64 3.01 -14.16 -4.08
N MET A 65 2.30 -13.97 -2.98
CA MET A 65 1.17 -13.03 -2.96
C MET A 65 1.74 -11.62 -2.75
N PRO A 66 1.39 -10.62 -3.58
CA PRO A 66 1.81 -9.26 -3.32
C PRO A 66 1.15 -8.83 -2.01
N ARG A 67 1.94 -8.40 -1.04
CA ARG A 67 1.39 -7.79 0.18
C ARG A 67 0.77 -6.45 -0.22
N ILE A 68 -0.55 -6.36 -0.11
CA ILE A 68 -1.27 -5.11 -0.33
C ILE A 68 -1.38 -4.43 1.04
N ARG A 69 -0.84 -3.22 1.15
CA ARG A 69 -1.00 -2.37 2.33
C ARG A 69 -2.31 -1.60 2.22
N PHE A 70 -3.11 -1.63 3.28
CA PHE A 70 -4.35 -0.86 3.40
C PHE A 70 -4.19 0.16 4.53
N PHE A 71 -4.80 1.33 4.35
CA PHE A 71 -4.85 2.38 5.35
C PHE A 71 -6.30 2.66 5.73
N THR A 72 -6.55 2.84 7.02
CA THR A 72 -7.82 3.36 7.52
C THR A 72 -7.71 4.88 7.65
N LEU A 73 -8.68 5.60 7.11
CA LEU A 73 -8.73 7.07 7.18
C LEU A 73 -9.73 7.52 8.23
N ALA A 74 -9.38 8.59 8.95
CA ALA A 74 -10.26 9.24 9.91
C ALA A 74 -10.22 10.76 9.74
N THR A 75 -11.30 11.42 10.15
CA THR A 75 -11.44 12.89 10.05
C THR A 75 -10.67 13.65 11.12
N LYS A 76 -10.28 12.97 12.20
CA LYS A 76 -9.49 13.53 13.31
C LYS A 76 -8.28 12.63 13.60
N PRO A 77 -7.19 13.18 14.16
CA PRO A 77 -6.08 12.38 14.66
C PRO A 77 -6.59 11.35 15.67
N ILE A 78 -6.26 10.08 15.45
CA ILE A 78 -6.63 8.99 16.35
C ILE A 78 -5.59 8.84 17.47
N ASN A 79 -4.31 8.97 17.11
CA ASN A 79 -3.20 8.83 18.05
C ASN A 79 -2.44 10.14 18.19
N GLU A 80 -1.98 10.40 19.42
CA GLU A 80 -0.93 11.37 19.68
C GLU A 80 0.44 10.79 19.32
N TYR A 81 1.47 11.64 19.38
CA TYR A 81 2.84 11.19 19.15
C TYR A 81 3.25 10.21 20.23
N ALA A 82 3.78 9.06 19.81
CA ALA A 82 4.45 8.12 20.70
C ALA A 82 5.62 7.46 19.97
N PRO A 83 6.77 7.27 20.64
CA PRO A 83 7.92 6.55 20.09
C PRO A 83 7.54 5.21 19.47
N GLY A 84 8.15 4.88 18.33
CA GLY A 84 7.93 3.61 17.65
C GLY A 84 6.61 3.52 16.86
N LEU A 85 5.72 4.51 16.92
CA LEU A 85 4.67 4.66 15.92
C LEU A 85 5.27 5.05 14.56
N LYS A 86 4.48 4.97 13.50
CA LYS A 86 4.81 5.52 12.19
C LYS A 86 4.05 6.79 11.91
N THR A 87 4.61 7.59 11.00
CA THR A 87 3.90 8.69 10.36
C THR A 87 4.14 8.69 8.86
N LEU A 88 3.18 9.28 8.15
CA LEU A 88 3.28 9.58 6.72
C LEU A 88 3.29 11.10 6.54
N LEU A 89 4.36 11.61 5.95
CA LEU A 89 4.48 13.01 5.54
C LEU A 89 4.23 13.13 4.04
N LEU A 90 3.48 14.15 3.64
CA LEU A 90 3.35 14.56 2.25
C LEU A 90 4.03 15.90 2.08
N CYS A 91 5.06 15.93 1.23
CA CYS A 91 5.90 17.10 0.99
C CYS A 91 5.72 17.53 -0.47
N ALA A 92 5.09 18.69 -0.71
CA ALA A 92 5.01 19.24 -2.06
C ALA A 92 6.35 19.91 -2.42
N MET A 93 6.92 19.56 -3.59
CA MET A 93 8.24 20.01 -4.03
C MET A 93 8.17 20.70 -5.40
N ASP A 94 9.16 21.55 -5.69
CA ASP A 94 9.40 22.17 -6.99
C ASP A 94 10.30 21.28 -7.88
N GLU A 95 10.29 21.54 -9.19
CA GLU A 95 10.85 20.67 -10.25
C GLU A 95 12.39 20.54 -10.18
N TYR A 96 13.02 21.36 -9.34
CA TYR A 96 14.48 21.53 -9.22
C TYR A 96 14.99 21.29 -7.79
N SER A 97 14.24 20.57 -6.96
CA SER A 97 14.58 20.44 -5.55
C SER A 97 15.77 19.48 -5.33
N ASP A 98 17.00 20.03 -5.31
CA ASP A 98 18.14 19.45 -4.59
C ASP A 98 17.83 19.28 -3.09
N LYS A 99 16.73 19.90 -2.63
CA LYS A 99 16.23 19.93 -1.26
C LYS A 99 15.81 18.56 -0.73
N LEU A 100 15.48 17.59 -1.59
CA LEU A 100 15.23 16.21 -1.15
C LEU A 100 16.47 15.58 -0.50
N SER A 101 17.66 15.87 -1.03
CA SER A 101 18.91 15.40 -0.43
C SER A 101 19.11 15.99 0.98
N LEU A 102 18.73 17.25 1.18
CA LEU A 102 18.77 17.92 2.49
C LEU A 102 17.79 17.29 3.48
N VAL A 103 16.59 16.94 3.02
CA VAL A 103 15.58 16.23 3.83
C VAL A 103 16.12 14.89 4.31
N PHE A 104 16.66 14.06 3.42
CA PHE A 104 17.19 12.75 3.81
C PHE A 104 18.46 12.87 4.67
N SER A 105 19.29 13.88 4.42
CA SER A 105 20.44 14.18 5.27
C SER A 105 20.01 14.51 6.70
N GLU A 106 18.99 15.36 6.88
CA GLU A 106 18.47 15.71 8.20
C GLU A 106 17.88 14.49 8.92
N LEU A 107 17.02 13.72 8.23
CA LEU A 107 16.43 12.51 8.80
C LEU A 107 17.50 11.53 9.29
N ARG A 108 18.59 11.39 8.54
CA ARG A 108 19.75 10.58 8.93
C ARG A 108 20.49 11.15 10.14
N GLN A 109 20.70 12.47 10.21
CA GLN A 109 21.36 13.14 11.34
C GLN A 109 20.55 12.99 12.64
N GLN A 110 19.22 13.04 12.55
CA GLN A 110 18.32 12.80 13.68
C GLN A 110 18.10 11.31 14.00
N ASN A 111 18.78 10.40 13.30
CA ASN A 111 18.62 8.95 13.44
C ASN A 111 17.16 8.46 13.26
N ILE A 112 16.42 9.11 12.38
CA ILE A 112 15.02 8.77 12.07
C ILE A 112 14.98 7.71 10.98
N LYS A 113 14.32 6.59 11.26
CA LYS A 113 14.20 5.48 10.32
C LYS A 113 13.09 5.72 9.32
N VAL A 114 13.47 6.00 8.07
CA VAL A 114 12.56 6.00 6.92
C VAL A 114 12.24 4.57 6.51
N THR A 115 10.97 4.24 6.35
CA THR A 115 10.51 2.90 5.94
C THR A 115 9.97 2.85 4.53
N ASP A 116 9.56 3.98 3.97
CA ASP A 116 9.06 4.05 2.60
C ASP A 116 9.18 5.47 2.03
N VAL A 117 9.38 5.57 0.72
CA VAL A 117 9.50 6.84 -0.03
C VAL A 117 8.85 6.66 -1.39
N HIS A 118 7.88 7.51 -1.72
CA HIS A 118 7.24 7.55 -3.04
C HIS A 118 7.17 8.98 -3.56
N SER A 119 7.53 9.20 -4.82
CA SER A 119 7.28 10.47 -5.51
C SER A 119 6.12 10.30 -6.48
N VAL A 120 5.23 11.29 -6.51
CA VAL A 120 4.18 11.40 -7.51
C VAL A 120 4.33 12.75 -8.20
N GLU A 121 4.53 12.72 -9.51
CA GLU A 121 4.65 13.90 -10.34
C GLU A 121 3.26 14.47 -10.69
N PHE A 122 3.17 15.80 -10.77
CA PHE A 122 1.97 16.55 -11.08
C PHE A 122 2.24 17.58 -12.18
N SER A 123 1.31 17.69 -13.13
CA SER A 123 1.32 18.74 -14.16
C SER A 123 0.23 19.79 -13.86
N GLY A 124 0.55 21.07 -14.02
CA GLY A 124 -0.43 22.16 -13.88
C GLY A 124 -0.80 22.52 -12.44
N LYS A 125 0.05 22.17 -11.47
CA LYS A 125 -0.04 22.62 -10.08
C LYS A 125 1.12 23.59 -9.77
N PRO A 126 1.01 24.39 -8.69
CA PRO A 126 2.12 25.23 -8.22
C PRO A 126 3.36 24.45 -7.75
N PHE A 127 3.24 23.12 -7.62
CA PHE A 127 4.30 22.17 -7.30
C PHE A 127 4.41 21.14 -8.44
N SER A 128 5.61 20.61 -8.66
CA SER A 128 5.86 19.60 -9.70
C SER A 128 5.69 18.19 -9.15
N SER A 129 5.91 17.98 -7.85
CA SER A 129 5.80 16.65 -7.25
C SER A 129 5.31 16.70 -5.81
N VAL A 130 4.77 15.57 -5.35
CA VAL A 130 4.52 15.29 -3.94
C VAL A 130 5.32 14.07 -3.55
N VAL A 131 6.19 14.24 -2.56
CA VAL A 131 6.96 13.16 -1.96
C VAL A 131 6.28 12.68 -0.69
N ALA A 132 5.85 11.43 -0.71
CA ALA A 132 5.31 10.71 0.42
C ALA A 132 6.45 10.01 1.18
N LEU A 133 6.65 10.38 2.44
CA LEU A 133 7.69 9.84 3.32
C LEU A 133 7.05 9.11 4.48
N GLU A 134 7.29 7.80 4.60
CA GLU A 134 6.88 7.02 5.76
C GLU A 134 8.09 6.82 6.68
N MET A 135 7.95 7.17 7.96
CA MET A 135 9.04 7.02 8.94
C MET A 135 8.53 6.48 10.28
N ILE A 136 9.43 5.86 11.04
CA ILE A 136 9.20 5.50 12.44
C ILE A 136 9.56 6.70 13.31
N LEU A 137 8.65 7.06 14.23
CA LEU A 137 8.83 8.14 15.18
C LEU A 137 9.98 7.80 16.14
N PRO A 138 10.96 8.70 16.31
CA PRO A 138 12.08 8.50 17.23
C PRO A 138 11.64 8.54 18.69
N ASP A 139 12.47 8.03 19.60
CA ASP A 139 12.22 8.11 21.04
C ASP A 139 12.18 9.55 21.54
N ASN A 140 13.04 10.41 20.97
CA ASN A 140 13.08 11.83 21.29
C ASN A 140 12.18 12.65 20.36
N ARG A 141 11.13 13.26 20.94
CA ARG A 141 10.21 14.15 20.23
C ARG A 141 10.91 15.36 19.60
N GLU A 142 11.93 15.92 20.25
CA GLU A 142 12.66 17.07 19.70
C GLU A 142 13.36 16.74 18.38
N SER A 143 13.86 15.51 18.23
CA SER A 143 14.48 15.05 16.98
C SER A 143 13.47 15.01 15.85
N PHE A 144 12.24 14.57 16.14
CA PHE A 144 11.13 14.63 15.20
C PHE A 144 10.78 16.07 14.83
N ASP A 145 10.60 16.96 15.80
CA ASP A 145 10.21 18.35 15.55
C ASP A 145 11.29 19.11 14.75
N LYS A 146 12.57 18.86 15.02
CA LYS A 146 13.70 19.40 14.23
C LYS A 146 13.67 18.93 12.78
N ALA A 147 13.47 17.62 12.56
CA ALA A 147 13.36 17.06 11.22
C ALA A 147 12.14 17.64 10.47
N VAL A 148 10.99 17.71 11.12
CA VAL A 148 9.77 18.28 10.54
C VAL A 148 9.98 19.74 10.14
N ALA A 149 10.56 20.57 11.02
CA ALA A 149 10.83 21.97 10.71
C ALA A 149 11.77 22.12 9.50
N LYS A 150 12.78 21.25 9.38
CA LYS A 150 13.68 21.25 8.23
C LYS A 150 12.96 20.84 6.95
N ILE A 151 12.12 19.81 7.00
CA ILE A 151 11.32 19.34 5.87
C ILE A 151 10.34 20.42 5.42
N GLU A 152 9.69 21.08 6.38
CA GLU A 152 8.77 22.19 6.11
C GLU A 152 9.49 23.32 5.39
N SER A 153 10.69 23.71 5.85
CA SER A 153 11.49 24.74 5.17
C SER A 153 11.96 24.35 3.75
N ALA A 154 12.05 23.05 3.48
CA ALA A 154 12.50 22.49 2.21
C ALA A 154 11.35 22.24 1.23
N SER A 155 10.10 22.24 1.71
CA SER A 155 8.90 21.94 0.92
C SER A 155 8.05 23.18 0.72
N LEU A 156 7.23 23.18 -0.33
CA LEU A 156 6.23 24.22 -0.55
C LEU A 156 5.03 24.06 0.39
N LEU A 157 4.73 22.81 0.76
CA LEU A 157 3.69 22.43 1.68
C LEU A 157 4.07 21.12 2.35
N LEU A 158 3.95 21.07 3.68
CA LEU A 158 4.10 19.86 4.47
C LEU A 158 2.76 19.48 5.11
N LYS A 159 2.39 18.20 4.98
CA LYS A 159 1.26 17.63 5.69
C LYS A 159 1.67 16.36 6.45
N ILE A 160 1.41 16.35 7.76
CA ILE A 160 1.52 15.17 8.61
C ILE A 160 0.17 14.44 8.58
N CYS A 161 0.14 13.20 8.11
CA CYS A 161 -1.12 12.44 7.94
C CYS A 161 -1.57 11.69 9.20
N GLY A 162 -0.89 11.91 10.33
CA GLY A 162 -1.19 11.29 11.63
C GLY A 162 -0.15 10.27 12.06
N PHE A 163 -0.40 9.67 13.22
CA PHE A 163 0.47 8.65 13.83
C PHE A 163 -0.28 7.32 13.89
N PHE A 164 0.37 6.24 13.46
CA PHE A 164 -0.25 4.92 13.35
C PHE A 164 0.72 3.80 13.75
N PRO A 165 0.22 2.68 14.29
CA PRO A 165 1.08 1.59 14.76
C PRO A 165 1.90 0.98 13.62
N VAL A 166 3.12 0.56 13.95
CA VAL A 166 3.90 -0.35 13.10
C VAL A 166 3.24 -1.72 13.19
N PHE A 167 2.60 -2.16 12.11
CA PHE A 167 2.23 -3.58 12.02
C PHE A 167 3.52 -4.39 11.94
N ARG A 168 3.80 -5.16 13.01
CA ARG A 168 4.90 -6.13 13.02
C ARG A 168 4.54 -7.25 12.04
N GLU A 169 5.52 -7.64 11.24
CA GLU A 169 5.43 -8.78 10.33
C GLU A 169 5.36 -10.11 11.08
#